data_AF-A0A3B0UAI7-F1
#
_entry.id   AF-A0A3B0UAI7-F1
#
_cell.length_a   1.000
_cell.length_b   1.000
_cell.length_c   1.000
_cell.angle_alpha   90.00
_cell.angle_beta   90.00
_cell.angle_gamma   90.00
#
_symmetry.space_group_name_H-M   'P 1'
#
loop_
_entity.id
_entity.type
_entity.pdbx_description
1 polymer ?
#
loop_
_entity_poly.entity_id
_entity_poly.type
_entity_poly.pdbx_seq_one_letter_code
_entity_poly.pdbx_strand_id
1 'polypeptide(L)'
;MSGNNDLQTLIKELKEPVNYREFSKNLKNKWEGTGKNILIAGNEFKKVVLTPLMMDFNNKGFTGLDKEKIHYYLPPRKQIIDQLVDLFTGIKQYYDFSDIQLFEIFPFLAINTENLEFGNESTRYYKKTLKDILNQYFKDFSKGDSGDDRYEYLSNKLDRLRNPQSNGSNEKFNPLDSGFYYFAGIKLYPPLGFDPWPDGNDGKSKQKLKKACYLYEFCVEKNIPITTHCSNGGFMVAGKEDARKFTNPQRWENVLEAYPKLKVNFAHDGIHDGDKVETEWNRTILGYVIKYDNVFFDIADNVYERNYFKRFFNFILKQNFTSVQLGKISRRMLFGTDFMMLLLGSESYYDYLASFSETDAFNNAFVDKYAICNKNSFEFIFGG
;
A
#
# COMPACT_ATOMS: atom_id res chain seq x y z
N MET A 1 -36.32 38.27 -5.44
CA MET A 1 -35.01 38.40 -4.76
C MET A 1 -35.05 37.50 -3.53
N SER A 2 -34.62 36.24 -3.66
CA SER A 2 -34.73 35.23 -2.58
C SER A 2 -33.66 34.14 -2.74
N GLY A 3 -32.39 34.54 -2.82
CA GLY A 3 -31.30 33.60 -3.16
C GLY A 3 -30.02 33.76 -2.33
N ASN A 4 -30.05 34.42 -1.17
CA ASN A 4 -28.83 34.73 -0.40
C ASN A 4 -28.78 34.15 1.03
N ASN A 5 -29.83 33.48 1.50
CA ASN A 5 -29.87 32.92 2.86
C ASN A 5 -29.38 31.46 2.97
N ASP A 6 -29.44 30.67 1.89
CA ASP A 6 -28.97 29.26 1.95
C ASP A 6 -27.45 29.13 1.98
N LEU A 7 -26.72 29.91 1.17
CA LEU A 7 -25.26 29.82 1.10
C LEU A 7 -24.58 30.33 2.39
N GLN A 8 -25.13 31.39 2.99
CA GLN A 8 -24.65 31.95 4.26
C GLN A 8 -24.91 31.00 5.44
N THR A 9 -26.04 30.28 5.43
CA THR A 9 -26.38 29.28 6.44
C THR A 9 -25.48 28.05 6.30
N LEU A 10 -25.27 27.56 5.08
CA LEU A 10 -24.36 26.45 4.79
C LEU A 10 -22.90 26.78 5.15
N ILE A 11 -22.43 28.01 4.85
CA ILE A 11 -21.09 28.48 5.23
C ILE A 11 -20.97 28.63 6.76
N LYS A 12 -22.05 28.94 7.46
CA LYS A 12 -22.05 29.05 8.93
C LYS A 12 -22.02 27.67 9.59
N GLU A 13 -22.77 26.70 9.08
CA GLU A 13 -22.71 25.29 9.50
C GLU A 13 -21.36 24.64 9.20
N LEU A 14 -20.70 25.02 8.11
CA LEU A 14 -19.32 24.60 7.77
C LEU A 14 -18.24 25.33 8.59
N LYS A 15 -18.58 26.45 9.25
CA LYS A 15 -17.69 27.25 10.12
C LYS A 15 -17.84 26.95 11.60
N GLU A 16 -18.96 26.36 12.02
CA GLU A 16 -19.09 25.79 13.35
C GLU A 16 -18.14 24.59 13.40
N PRO A 17 -17.09 24.60 14.24
CA PRO A 17 -16.25 23.43 14.38
C PRO A 17 -17.17 22.31 14.82
N VAL A 18 -17.33 21.27 13.98
CA VAL A 18 -17.94 20.01 14.41
C VAL A 18 -17.31 19.72 15.75
N ASN A 19 -18.11 19.75 16.82
CA ASN A 19 -17.60 19.51 18.15
C ASN A 19 -17.06 18.08 18.13
N TYR A 20 -15.75 17.94 17.93
CA TYR A 20 -15.13 16.66 17.63
C TYR A 20 -15.43 15.65 18.73
N ARG A 21 -15.57 16.12 19.97
CA ARG A 21 -15.99 15.29 21.11
C ARG A 21 -17.41 14.77 20.94
N GLU A 22 -18.34 15.60 20.52
CA GLU A 22 -19.73 15.21 20.27
C GLU A 22 -19.84 14.28 19.06
N PHE A 23 -19.14 14.58 17.97
CA PHE A 23 -19.03 13.69 16.81
C PHE A 23 -18.43 12.34 17.19
N SER A 24 -17.30 12.31 17.91
CA SER A 24 -16.64 11.08 18.36
C SER A 24 -17.57 10.27 19.27
N LYS A 25 -18.26 10.91 20.22
CA LYS A 25 -19.24 10.25 21.09
C LYS A 25 -20.41 9.66 20.30
N ASN A 26 -20.96 10.40 19.34
CA ASN A 26 -22.04 9.92 18.50
C ASN A 26 -21.59 8.74 17.62
N LEU A 27 -20.38 8.82 17.07
CA LEU A 27 -19.78 7.73 16.28
C LEU A 27 -19.53 6.49 17.15
N LYS A 28 -19.03 6.66 18.38
CA LYS A 28 -18.86 5.58 19.36
C LYS A 28 -20.18 4.89 19.69
N ASN A 29 -21.22 5.66 20.00
CA ASN A 29 -22.54 5.11 20.30
C ASN A 29 -23.11 4.34 19.11
N LYS A 30 -22.95 4.86 17.89
CA LYS A 30 -23.34 4.14 16.66
C LYS A 30 -22.54 2.85 16.50
N TRP A 31 -21.23 2.90 16.68
CA TRP A 31 -20.34 1.74 16.60
C TRP A 31 -20.68 0.65 17.63
N GLU A 32 -20.99 1.05 18.87
CA GLU A 32 -21.48 0.13 19.90
C GLU A 32 -22.84 -0.46 19.52
N GLY A 33 -23.73 0.36 18.95
CA GLY A 33 -25.04 -0.06 18.44
C GLY A 33 -24.98 -1.09 17.31
N THR A 34 -23.90 -1.13 16.51
CA THR A 34 -23.70 -2.18 15.48
C THR A 34 -23.10 -3.48 16.04
N GLY A 35 -22.92 -3.59 17.37
CA GLY A 35 -22.19 -4.70 17.97
C GLY A 35 -20.68 -4.66 17.69
N LYS A 36 -20.15 -3.49 17.29
CA LYS A 36 -18.75 -3.29 16.88
C LYS A 36 -18.34 -4.14 15.67
N ASN A 37 -19.27 -4.27 14.72
CA ASN A 37 -19.08 -4.99 13.47
C ASN A 37 -19.37 -4.09 12.26
N ILE A 38 -18.65 -4.35 11.18
CA ILE A 38 -18.89 -3.85 9.82
C ILE A 38 -19.32 -5.04 8.96
N LEU A 39 -20.40 -4.90 8.21
CA LEU A 39 -20.84 -5.91 7.25
C LEU A 39 -20.28 -5.58 5.87
N ILE A 40 -19.48 -6.50 5.32
CA ILE A 40 -18.99 -6.42 3.94
C ILE A 40 -19.31 -7.75 3.27
N ALA A 41 -20.05 -7.71 2.17
CA ALA A 41 -20.43 -8.88 1.40
C ALA A 41 -21.09 -9.99 2.24
N GLY A 42 -21.95 -9.62 3.19
CA GLY A 42 -22.61 -10.56 4.10
C GLY A 42 -21.72 -11.16 5.20
N ASN A 43 -20.47 -10.69 5.33
CA ASN A 43 -19.53 -11.15 6.35
C ASN A 43 -19.29 -10.05 7.39
N GLU A 44 -19.12 -10.44 8.66
CA GLU A 44 -18.86 -9.53 9.77
C GLU A 44 -17.35 -9.31 10.00
N PHE A 45 -16.95 -8.05 10.12
CA PHE A 45 -15.59 -7.63 10.41
C PHE A 45 -15.55 -6.71 11.61
N LYS A 46 -14.61 -6.96 12.54
CA LYS A 46 -14.45 -6.16 13.78
C LYS A 46 -13.36 -5.09 13.68
N LYS A 47 -12.43 -5.29 12.76
CA LYS A 47 -11.23 -4.48 12.56
C LYS A 47 -10.96 -4.29 11.09
N VAL A 48 -10.24 -3.22 10.77
CA VAL A 48 -9.73 -2.94 9.43
C VAL A 48 -8.22 -2.85 9.52
N VAL A 49 -7.52 -3.61 8.68
CA VAL A 49 -6.07 -3.45 8.56
C VAL A 49 -5.78 -2.23 7.69
N LEU A 50 -5.01 -1.29 8.22
CA LEU A 50 -4.50 -0.13 7.48
C LEU A 50 -3.01 -0.32 7.25
N THR A 51 -2.59 -0.30 5.98
CA THR A 51 -1.17 -0.40 5.59
C THR A 51 -0.70 0.91 4.96
N PRO A 52 -0.26 1.91 5.75
CA PRO A 52 0.32 3.12 5.20
C PRO A 52 1.50 2.78 4.27
N LEU A 53 1.36 3.10 2.99
CA LEU A 53 2.40 2.87 1.97
C LEU A 53 3.24 4.15 1.86
N MET A 54 4.40 4.16 2.49
CA MET A 54 5.28 5.33 2.45
C MET A 54 5.84 5.57 1.03
N MET A 55 6.28 6.80 0.77
CA MET A 55 6.95 7.18 -0.49
C MET A 55 8.33 7.79 -0.22
N ASP A 56 9.36 7.33 -0.93
CA ASP A 56 10.72 7.85 -0.78
C ASP A 56 10.96 9.07 -1.68
N PHE A 57 10.65 10.26 -1.15
CA PHE A 57 10.84 11.53 -1.84
C PHE A 57 12.29 12.04 -1.86
N ASN A 58 13.28 11.28 -1.36
CA ASN A 58 14.68 11.72 -1.31
C ASN A 58 15.38 11.78 -2.69
N ASN A 59 14.63 11.90 -3.79
CA ASN A 59 15.19 11.89 -5.13
C ASN A 59 16.12 13.11 -5.35
N LYS A 60 17.34 12.85 -5.83
CA LYS A 60 18.39 13.85 -6.10
C LYS A 60 18.15 14.67 -7.38
N GLY A 61 17.17 14.32 -8.21
CA GLY A 61 16.97 14.93 -9.53
C GLY A 61 15.53 15.38 -9.79
N PHE A 62 15.26 16.66 -9.56
CA PHE A 62 14.04 17.33 -10.06
C PHE A 62 14.20 17.84 -11.50
N THR A 63 15.23 17.38 -12.21
CA THR A 63 15.64 17.87 -13.53
C THR A 63 14.80 17.33 -14.69
N GLY A 64 13.93 16.34 -14.44
CA GLY A 64 13.06 15.71 -15.46
C GLY A 64 11.56 15.94 -15.26
N LEU A 65 11.17 16.85 -14.37
CA LEU A 65 9.76 17.17 -14.14
C LEU A 65 9.18 17.89 -15.36
N ASP A 66 8.18 17.30 -15.97
CA ASP A 66 7.31 17.98 -16.92
C ASP A 66 6.41 18.97 -16.14
N LYS A 67 6.88 20.22 -16.03
CA LYS A 67 6.22 21.28 -15.24
C LYS A 67 4.79 21.59 -15.68
N GLU A 68 4.40 21.17 -16.88
CA GLU A 68 3.04 21.34 -17.41
C GLU A 68 2.09 20.20 -16.99
N LYS A 69 2.63 19.08 -16.48
CA LYS A 69 1.85 17.90 -16.08
C LYS A 69 1.95 17.55 -14.60
N ILE A 70 2.81 18.22 -13.84
CA ILE A 70 2.85 18.07 -12.38
C ILE A 70 1.74 18.90 -11.75
N HIS A 71 0.94 18.26 -10.90
CA HIS A 71 -0.09 18.96 -10.13
C HIS A 71 0.52 19.95 -9.11
N TYR A 72 1.78 19.71 -8.69
CA TYR A 72 2.47 20.49 -7.67
C TYR A 72 3.67 21.24 -8.27
N TYR A 73 3.60 22.58 -8.28
CA TYR A 73 4.69 23.46 -8.75
C TYR A 73 6.01 23.29 -7.98
N LEU A 74 5.93 22.78 -6.74
CA LEU A 74 7.07 22.43 -5.89
C LEU A 74 6.87 20.99 -5.39
N PRO A 75 7.74 20.04 -5.77
CA PRO A 75 7.65 18.67 -5.27
C PRO A 75 7.99 18.64 -3.77
N PRO A 76 7.30 17.82 -2.96
CA PRO A 76 7.57 17.69 -1.53
C PRO A 76 9.00 17.20 -1.31
N ARG A 77 9.75 17.91 -0.48
CA ARG A 77 11.11 17.56 -0.05
C ARG A 77 11.05 17.18 1.42
N LYS A 78 10.55 15.98 1.69
CA LYS A 78 10.44 15.47 3.06
C LYS A 78 11.36 14.27 3.24
N GLN A 79 12.34 14.39 4.14
CA GLN A 79 13.27 13.31 4.39
C GLN A 79 12.51 12.11 4.94
N ILE A 80 12.99 10.90 4.62
CA ILE A 80 12.35 9.67 5.08
C ILE A 80 12.18 9.65 6.60
N ILE A 81 13.15 10.19 7.36
CA ILE A 81 13.07 10.26 8.82
C ILE A 81 11.91 11.14 9.31
N ASP A 82 11.63 12.26 8.66
CA ASP A 82 10.51 13.13 9.01
C ASP A 82 9.18 12.44 8.67
N GLN A 83 9.15 11.62 7.62
CA GLN A 83 7.96 10.82 7.29
C GLN A 83 7.72 9.74 8.34
N LEU A 84 8.78 9.11 8.83
CA LEU A 84 8.71 8.13 9.92
C LEU A 84 8.17 8.75 11.20
N VAL A 85 8.72 9.91 11.60
CA VAL A 85 8.26 10.66 12.78
C VAL A 85 6.76 10.94 12.69
N ASP A 86 6.29 11.52 11.58
CA ASP A 86 4.89 11.87 11.42
C ASP A 86 3.99 10.63 11.39
N LEU A 87 4.40 9.57 10.71
CA LEU A 87 3.64 8.34 10.61
C LEU A 87 3.44 7.69 11.98
N PHE A 88 4.52 7.42 12.72
CA PHE A 88 4.41 6.73 14.01
C PHE A 88 3.82 7.63 15.10
N THR A 89 4.03 8.95 15.03
CA THR A 89 3.30 9.90 15.88
C THR A 89 1.81 9.86 15.58
N GLY A 90 1.41 9.85 14.30
CA GLY A 90 0.01 9.73 13.90
C GLY A 90 -0.63 8.42 14.35
N ILE A 91 0.08 7.29 14.22
CA ILE A 91 -0.37 6.00 14.76
C ILE A 91 -0.56 6.09 16.27
N LYS A 92 0.41 6.63 17.01
CA LYS A 92 0.30 6.79 18.47
C LYS A 92 -0.90 7.66 18.86
N GLN A 93 -1.04 8.81 18.22
CA GLN A 93 -2.16 9.74 18.45
C GLN A 93 -3.51 9.09 18.15
N TYR A 94 -3.60 8.30 17.08
CA TYR A 94 -4.81 7.55 16.77
C TYR A 94 -5.25 6.67 17.94
N TYR A 95 -4.32 5.92 18.55
CA TYR A 95 -4.66 5.07 19.69
C TYR A 95 -4.89 5.85 20.99
N ASP A 96 -4.24 7.00 21.16
CA ASP A 96 -4.44 7.84 22.35
C ASP A 96 -5.80 8.56 22.36
N PHE A 97 -6.30 8.92 21.19
CA PHE A 97 -7.46 9.80 21.07
C PHE A 97 -8.69 9.16 20.41
N SER A 98 -8.56 8.04 19.69
CA SER A 98 -9.71 7.37 19.09
C SER A 98 -10.50 6.57 20.13
N ASP A 99 -11.78 6.88 20.25
CA ASP A 99 -12.74 6.13 21.06
C ASP A 99 -13.08 4.73 20.49
N ILE A 100 -12.81 4.51 19.21
CA ILE A 100 -13.28 3.34 18.44
C ILE A 100 -12.13 2.37 18.15
N GLN A 101 -10.94 2.90 17.84
CA GLN A 101 -9.75 2.12 17.50
C GLN A 101 -10.03 1.00 16.48
N LEU A 102 -10.79 1.32 15.42
CA LEU A 102 -11.15 0.40 14.32
C LEU A 102 -9.94 -0.22 13.61
N PHE A 103 -8.85 0.52 13.47
CA PHE A 103 -7.71 0.13 12.65
C PHE A 103 -6.68 -0.69 13.42
N GLU A 104 -6.12 -1.69 12.76
CA GLU A 104 -4.82 -2.28 13.07
C GLU A 104 -3.82 -1.78 12.03
N ILE A 105 -2.73 -1.14 12.46
CA ILE A 105 -1.91 -0.34 11.55
C ILE A 105 -0.54 -0.98 11.37
N PHE A 106 -0.27 -1.42 10.14
CA PHE A 106 0.95 -2.12 9.74
C PHE A 106 1.60 -1.45 8.53
N PRO A 107 2.47 -0.45 8.74
CA PRO A 107 3.07 0.31 7.65
C PRO A 107 4.00 -0.49 6.74
N PHE A 108 4.18 0.01 5.51
CA PHE A 108 5.19 -0.48 4.57
C PHE A 108 6.28 0.57 4.39
N LEU A 109 7.53 0.14 4.51
CA LEU A 109 8.69 1.02 4.37
C LEU A 109 8.90 1.40 2.91
N ALA A 110 9.03 2.69 2.61
CA ALA A 110 9.43 3.14 1.29
C ALA A 110 10.90 2.87 1.05
N ILE A 111 11.24 2.24 -0.07
CA ILE A 111 12.63 2.12 -0.52
C ILE A 111 12.71 2.52 -1.99
N ASN A 112 13.56 3.49 -2.30
CA ASN A 112 14.12 3.62 -3.63
C ASN A 112 15.62 3.31 -3.56
N THR A 113 16.02 2.16 -4.09
CA THR A 113 17.42 1.70 -4.05
C THR A 113 18.37 2.68 -4.73
N GLU A 114 17.90 3.53 -5.66
CA GLU A 114 18.73 4.55 -6.29
C GLU A 114 19.21 5.64 -5.31
N ASN A 115 18.42 5.95 -4.29
CA ASN A 115 18.73 6.96 -3.28
C ASN A 115 19.77 6.48 -2.25
N LEU A 116 20.04 5.18 -2.20
CA LEU A 116 20.83 4.53 -1.17
C LEU A 116 22.20 4.07 -1.67
N GLU A 117 23.18 4.09 -0.78
CA GLU A 117 24.51 3.53 -1.01
C GLU A 117 24.51 2.02 -0.73
N PHE A 118 25.40 1.30 -1.43
CA PHE A 118 25.70 -0.11 -1.20
C PHE A 118 27.00 -0.17 -0.39
N GLY A 119 27.07 -0.95 0.69
CA GLY A 119 27.99 -0.71 1.81
C GLY A 119 29.52 -0.65 1.59
N ASN A 120 30.17 -0.39 2.73
CA ASN A 120 31.60 -0.13 3.05
C ASN A 120 32.21 1.23 2.65
N GLU A 121 31.61 2.03 1.80
CA GLU A 121 32.08 3.40 1.55
C GLU A 121 31.35 4.40 2.44
N SER A 122 31.73 4.44 3.73
CA SER A 122 31.34 5.54 4.60
C SER A 122 32.01 6.83 4.10
N THR A 123 31.36 7.56 3.20
CA THR A 123 31.75 8.95 2.95
C THR A 123 31.42 9.78 4.20
N ARG A 124 32.15 10.88 4.42
CA ARG A 124 32.25 11.68 5.67
C ARG A 124 30.93 12.21 6.29
N TYR A 125 29.77 11.87 5.73
CA TYR A 125 28.46 12.19 6.28
C TYR A 125 27.66 10.89 6.40
N TYR A 126 27.56 10.36 7.63
CA TYR A 126 26.78 9.17 8.00
C TYR A 126 25.45 9.07 7.22
N LYS A 127 25.41 8.26 6.16
CA LYS A 127 24.18 7.83 5.49
C LYS A 127 24.08 6.32 5.65
N LYS A 128 22.94 5.85 6.19
CA LYS A 128 22.66 4.42 6.28
C LYS A 128 22.63 3.81 4.89
N THR A 129 23.31 2.68 4.72
CA THR A 129 23.31 1.93 3.46
C THR A 129 21.99 1.16 3.31
N LEU A 130 21.72 0.63 2.11
CA LEU A 130 20.57 -0.26 1.90
C LEU A 130 20.56 -1.43 2.90
N LYS A 131 21.74 -2.02 3.16
CA LYS A 131 21.90 -3.12 4.11
C LYS A 131 21.59 -2.70 5.55
N ASP A 132 22.00 -1.50 5.95
CA ASP A 132 21.72 -1.00 7.31
C ASP A 132 20.22 -0.78 7.53
N ILE A 133 19.53 -0.21 6.53
CA ILE A 133 18.09 0.04 6.60
C ILE A 133 17.32 -1.28 6.66
N LEU A 134 17.64 -2.23 5.78
CA LEU A 134 16.96 -3.53 5.75
C LEU A 134 17.17 -4.31 7.06
N ASN A 135 18.41 -4.36 7.57
CA ASN A 135 18.68 -5.02 8.85
C ASN A 135 18.06 -4.31 10.04
N GLN A 136 17.99 -2.98 10.03
CA GLN A 136 17.41 -2.23 11.14
C GLN A 136 15.93 -2.62 11.37
N TYR A 137 15.17 -2.83 10.31
CA TYR A 137 13.73 -3.00 10.41
C TYR A 137 13.24 -4.44 10.21
N PHE A 138 14.02 -5.28 9.53
CA PHE A 138 13.57 -6.62 9.12
C PHE A 138 14.53 -7.75 9.51
N LYS A 139 15.62 -7.50 10.26
CA LYS A 139 16.55 -8.56 10.66
C LYS A 139 15.87 -9.72 11.41
N ASP A 140 14.86 -9.39 12.21
CA ASP A 140 14.13 -10.33 13.07
C ASP A 140 13.07 -11.11 12.31
N PHE A 141 12.87 -10.82 11.01
CA PHE A 141 12.04 -11.65 10.15
C PHE A 141 12.76 -12.96 9.85
N SER A 142 12.03 -14.06 9.84
CA SER A 142 12.52 -15.38 9.43
C SER A 142 11.67 -15.93 8.28
N LYS A 143 12.32 -16.71 7.42
CA LYS A 143 11.67 -17.47 6.36
C LYS A 143 10.72 -18.55 6.88
N GLY A 144 10.96 -19.02 8.12
CA GLY A 144 10.16 -20.05 8.76
C GLY A 144 8.96 -19.51 9.52
N ASP A 145 8.79 -18.17 9.60
CA ASP A 145 7.65 -17.57 10.29
C ASP A 145 6.37 -17.97 9.56
N SER A 146 5.41 -18.53 10.29
CA SER A 146 4.04 -18.65 9.81
C SER A 146 3.38 -17.27 9.74
N GLY A 147 2.21 -17.18 9.09
CA GLY A 147 1.42 -15.95 9.09
C GLY A 147 1.04 -15.48 10.49
N ASP A 148 0.76 -16.42 11.39
CA ASP A 148 0.41 -16.11 12.77
C ASP A 148 1.63 -15.60 13.55
N ASP A 149 2.81 -16.20 13.37
CA ASP A 149 4.05 -15.74 14.01
C ASP A 149 4.39 -14.30 13.59
N ARG A 150 4.26 -13.99 12.29
CA ARG A 150 4.50 -12.65 11.76
C ARG A 150 3.48 -11.64 12.28
N TYR A 151 2.20 -12.01 12.32
CA TYR A 151 1.14 -11.16 12.85
C TYR A 151 1.32 -10.88 14.34
N GLU A 152 1.66 -11.90 15.14
CA GLU A 152 1.94 -11.75 16.57
C GLU A 152 3.15 -10.84 16.80
N TYR A 153 4.26 -11.04 16.07
CA TYR A 153 5.44 -10.20 16.16
C TYR A 153 5.11 -8.72 15.90
N LEU A 154 4.39 -8.43 14.82
CA LEU A 154 4.02 -7.05 14.46
C LEU A 154 2.99 -6.47 15.43
N SER A 155 2.05 -7.27 15.91
CA SER A 155 1.06 -6.85 16.92
C SER A 155 1.75 -6.47 18.23
N ASN A 156 2.77 -7.22 18.65
CA ASN A 156 3.58 -6.87 19.81
C ASN A 156 4.36 -5.55 19.62
N LYS A 157 4.84 -5.25 18.40
CA LYS A 157 5.46 -3.95 18.09
C LYS A 157 4.45 -2.80 18.16
N LEU A 158 3.26 -3.02 17.61
CA LEU A 158 2.15 -2.08 17.69
C LEU A 158 1.73 -1.82 19.15
N ASP A 159 1.63 -2.87 19.97
CA ASP A 159 1.28 -2.73 21.38
C ASP A 159 2.37 -2.02 22.19
N ARG A 160 3.65 -2.27 21.90
CA ARG A 160 4.74 -1.47 22.49
C ARG A 160 4.65 0.00 22.12
N LEU A 161 4.27 0.33 20.88
CA LEU A 161 4.05 1.71 20.46
C LEU A 161 2.89 2.35 21.25
N ARG A 162 1.77 1.63 21.37
CA ARG A 162 0.55 2.08 22.07
C ARG A 162 0.80 2.29 23.56
N ASN A 163 1.44 1.31 24.20
CA ASN A 163 1.66 1.25 25.64
C ASN A 163 3.13 0.95 25.97
N PRO A 164 4.07 1.91 25.79
CA PRO A 164 5.51 1.68 26.04
C PRO A 164 5.85 1.26 27.49
N GLN A 165 4.90 1.40 28.41
CA GLN A 165 5.04 1.12 29.84
C GLN A 165 4.38 -0.19 30.28
N SER A 166 3.70 -0.92 29.39
CA SER A 166 2.87 -2.08 29.77
C SER A 166 3.64 -3.26 30.37
N ASN A 167 4.96 -3.33 30.16
CA ASN A 167 5.79 -4.47 30.55
C ASN A 167 6.78 -4.15 31.69
N GLY A 168 6.46 -3.16 32.54
CA GLY A 168 7.34 -2.73 33.64
C GLY A 168 8.55 -1.88 33.20
N SER A 169 8.61 -1.52 31.92
CA SER A 169 9.57 -0.57 31.37
C SER A 169 9.15 0.87 31.69
N ASN A 170 10.10 1.70 32.15
CA ASN A 170 9.91 3.16 32.26
C ASN A 170 10.08 3.87 30.90
N GLU A 171 9.93 3.14 29.79
CA GLU A 171 10.13 3.66 28.45
C GLU A 171 9.00 4.65 28.10
N LYS A 172 9.35 5.76 27.46
CA LYS A 172 8.39 6.72 26.90
C LYS A 172 8.53 6.70 25.40
N PHE A 173 7.40 6.82 24.69
CA PHE A 173 7.44 6.98 23.25
C PHE A 173 8.30 8.19 22.89
N ASN A 174 9.35 7.94 22.12
CA ASN A 174 10.18 8.97 21.53
C ASN A 174 10.08 8.84 20.01
N PRO A 175 9.46 9.81 19.31
CA PRO A 175 9.33 9.72 17.86
C PRO A 175 10.68 9.78 17.14
N LEU A 176 11.79 10.14 17.79
CA LEU A 176 13.13 10.07 17.19
C LEU A 176 13.82 8.72 17.42
N ASP A 177 13.28 7.89 18.31
CA ASP A 177 13.82 6.56 18.56
C ASP A 177 13.26 5.54 17.57
N SER A 178 14.13 5.11 16.66
CA SER A 178 13.79 4.12 15.65
C SER A 178 13.42 2.73 16.21
N GLY A 179 13.66 2.47 17.50
CA GLY A 179 13.24 1.25 18.18
C GLY A 179 11.71 1.10 18.29
N PHE A 180 10.95 2.18 18.08
CA PHE A 180 9.48 2.17 18.00
C PHE A 180 8.94 1.91 16.59
N TYR A 181 9.80 1.96 15.57
CA TYR A 181 9.37 1.81 14.19
C TYR A 181 9.33 0.33 13.79
N TYR A 182 8.27 -0.04 13.08
CA TYR A 182 8.07 -1.40 12.58
C TYR A 182 7.35 -1.36 11.23
N PHE A 183 7.62 -2.34 10.38
CA PHE A 183 7.02 -2.43 9.05
C PHE A 183 6.63 -3.86 8.74
N ALA A 184 5.50 -4.05 8.07
CA ALA A 184 5.07 -5.35 7.59
C ALA A 184 5.67 -5.70 6.23
N GLY A 185 6.07 -4.71 5.44
CA GLY A 185 6.59 -4.90 4.09
C GLY A 185 7.29 -3.68 3.53
N ILE A 186 7.58 -3.73 2.23
CA ILE A 186 8.28 -2.68 1.50
C ILE A 186 7.38 -2.15 0.38
N LYS A 187 7.27 -0.82 0.28
CA LYS A 187 6.64 -0.13 -0.85
C LYS A 187 7.70 0.34 -1.81
N LEU A 188 7.54 -0.06 -3.07
CA LEU A 188 8.30 0.45 -4.20
C LEU A 188 7.40 1.35 -5.04
N TYR A 189 7.93 2.48 -5.48
CA TYR A 189 7.17 3.47 -6.21
C TYR A 189 7.91 3.87 -7.50
N PRO A 190 7.74 3.10 -8.59
CA PRO A 190 8.42 3.35 -9.85
C PRO A 190 8.30 4.78 -10.41
N PRO A 191 7.17 5.50 -10.29
CA PRO A 191 7.09 6.90 -10.76
C PRO A 191 8.01 7.88 -10.00
N LEU A 192 8.60 7.49 -8.87
CA LEU A 192 9.66 8.24 -8.18
C LEU A 192 11.07 7.91 -8.67
N GLY A 193 11.20 7.08 -9.71
CA GLY A 193 12.47 6.71 -10.34
C GLY A 193 13.03 5.37 -9.86
N PHE A 194 12.22 4.50 -9.27
CA PHE A 194 12.64 3.12 -8.99
C PHE A 194 12.46 2.26 -10.25
N ASP A 195 13.56 1.83 -10.86
CA ASP A 195 13.52 0.85 -11.96
C ASP A 195 13.62 -0.58 -11.38
N PRO A 196 12.58 -1.43 -11.55
CA PRO A 196 12.60 -2.81 -11.06
C PRO A 196 13.75 -3.67 -11.60
N TRP A 197 14.21 -3.39 -12.83
CA TRP A 197 15.28 -4.15 -13.48
C TRP A 197 16.16 -3.28 -14.39
N PRO A 198 17.11 -2.52 -13.83
CA PRO A 198 18.02 -1.69 -14.61
C PRO A 198 18.85 -2.55 -15.60
N ASP A 199 18.66 -2.32 -16.90
CA ASP A 199 19.18 -3.18 -18.00
C ASP A 199 20.28 -2.51 -18.84
N GLY A 200 20.76 -1.33 -18.44
CA GLY A 200 21.88 -0.67 -19.10
C GLY A 200 23.23 -1.39 -18.88
N ASN A 201 24.09 -1.35 -19.89
CA ASN A 201 25.40 -2.02 -19.85
C ASN A 201 26.51 -1.20 -19.17
N ASP A 202 26.25 0.06 -18.85
CA ASP A 202 27.19 0.95 -18.18
C ASP A 202 27.37 0.60 -16.67
N GLY A 203 28.44 1.13 -16.06
CA GLY A 203 28.76 0.84 -14.66
C GLY A 203 27.69 1.31 -13.66
N LYS A 204 26.97 2.39 -13.96
CA LYS A 204 25.90 2.93 -13.11
C LYS A 204 24.68 2.03 -13.13
N SER A 205 24.27 1.56 -14.30
CA SER A 205 23.16 0.63 -14.50
C SER A 205 23.43 -0.71 -13.81
N LYS A 206 24.66 -1.24 -13.93
CA LYS A 206 25.09 -2.43 -13.18
C LYS A 206 25.04 -2.24 -11.67
N GLN A 207 25.42 -1.07 -11.16
CA GLN A 207 25.32 -0.75 -9.74
C GLN A 207 23.85 -0.64 -9.27
N LYS A 208 22.98 -0.02 -10.07
CA LYS A 208 21.54 0.04 -9.78
C LYS A 208 20.92 -1.36 -9.72
N LEU A 209 21.22 -2.20 -10.72
CA LEU A 209 20.76 -3.58 -10.75
C LEU A 209 21.23 -4.37 -9.54
N LYS A 210 22.51 -4.23 -9.16
CA LYS A 210 23.05 -4.88 -7.95
C LYS A 210 22.28 -4.50 -6.68
N LYS A 211 21.90 -3.22 -6.52
CA LYS A 211 21.12 -2.76 -5.37
C LYS A 211 19.69 -3.31 -5.39
N ALA A 212 19.03 -3.33 -6.55
CA ALA A 212 17.70 -3.90 -6.72
C ALA A 212 17.70 -5.41 -6.44
N CYS A 213 18.66 -6.16 -7.01
CA CYS A 213 18.83 -7.59 -6.76
C CYS A 213 19.03 -7.88 -5.27
N TYR A 214 19.89 -7.13 -4.58
CA TYR A 214 20.10 -7.31 -3.14
C TYR A 214 18.83 -7.11 -2.31
N LEU A 215 18.00 -6.11 -2.67
CA LEU A 215 16.70 -5.93 -2.06
C LEU A 215 15.82 -7.17 -2.26
N TYR A 216 15.74 -7.70 -3.48
CA TYR A 216 14.92 -8.89 -3.77
C TYR A 216 15.43 -10.15 -3.06
N GLU A 217 16.75 -10.38 -3.05
CA GLU A 217 17.38 -11.47 -2.31
C GLU A 217 17.02 -11.41 -0.83
N PHE A 218 17.14 -10.22 -0.22
CA PHE A 218 16.80 -10.02 1.18
C PHE A 218 15.31 -10.25 1.44
N CYS A 219 14.42 -9.76 0.58
CA CYS A 219 12.99 -10.00 0.70
C CYS A 219 12.61 -11.48 0.55
N VAL A 220 13.28 -12.23 -0.33
CA VAL A 220 13.07 -13.69 -0.46
C VAL A 220 13.61 -14.43 0.77
N GLU A 221 14.78 -14.05 1.28
CA GLU A 221 15.38 -14.65 2.48
C GLU A 221 14.50 -14.44 3.71
N LYS A 222 13.96 -13.24 3.86
CA LYS A 222 13.20 -12.81 5.03
C LYS A 222 11.68 -12.91 4.86
N ASN A 223 11.22 -13.38 3.69
CA ASN A 223 9.82 -13.43 3.30
C ASN A 223 9.11 -12.08 3.57
N ILE A 224 9.67 -11.00 3.04
CA ILE A 224 9.13 -9.64 3.17
C ILE A 224 8.26 -9.35 1.94
N PRO A 225 6.97 -9.01 2.11
CA PRO A 225 6.12 -8.63 0.99
C PRO A 225 6.53 -7.28 0.40
N ILE A 226 6.52 -7.21 -0.93
CA ILE A 226 6.71 -5.97 -1.68
C ILE A 226 5.37 -5.56 -2.29
N THR A 227 4.94 -4.33 -2.07
CA THR A 227 3.91 -3.70 -2.88
C THR A 227 4.57 -2.75 -3.86
N THR A 228 4.29 -2.88 -5.16
CA THR A 228 4.80 -1.96 -6.19
C THR A 228 3.66 -1.15 -6.79
N HIS A 229 3.87 0.15 -7.01
CA HIS A 229 2.90 0.96 -7.75
C HIS A 229 2.80 0.46 -9.18
N CYS A 230 1.58 0.17 -9.65
CA CYS A 230 1.33 -0.41 -10.97
C CYS A 230 0.10 0.21 -11.65
N SER A 231 0.00 1.54 -11.65
CA SER A 231 -0.97 2.30 -12.46
C SER A 231 -0.33 3.57 -13.03
N ASN A 232 -0.98 4.17 -14.02
CA ASN A 232 -0.43 5.34 -14.71
C ASN A 232 -0.76 6.69 -14.05
N GLY A 233 -1.56 6.67 -13.01
CA GLY A 233 -1.83 7.80 -12.14
C GLY A 233 -0.82 7.94 -11.00
N GLY A 234 -1.12 8.83 -10.06
CA GLY A 234 -0.32 9.05 -8.87
C GLY A 234 0.76 10.13 -9.02
N PHE A 235 1.62 10.21 -8.01
CA PHE A 235 2.60 11.28 -7.89
C PHE A 235 3.89 10.94 -8.65
N MET A 236 4.22 11.72 -9.67
CA MET A 236 5.34 11.44 -10.58
C MET A 236 6.49 12.43 -10.40
N VAL A 237 7.71 11.90 -10.27
CA VAL A 237 8.97 12.70 -10.28
C VAL A 237 9.89 12.29 -11.41
N ALA A 238 9.92 11.00 -11.77
CA ALA A 238 10.62 10.54 -12.95
C ALA A 238 10.01 11.17 -14.22
N GLY A 239 10.80 11.29 -15.28
CA GLY A 239 10.29 11.73 -16.58
C GLY A 239 9.16 10.82 -17.05
N LYS A 240 8.20 11.34 -17.81
CA LYS A 240 6.99 10.60 -18.22
C LYS A 240 7.28 9.24 -18.85
N GLU A 241 8.32 9.16 -19.68
CA GLU A 241 8.75 7.92 -20.34
C GLU A 241 9.31 6.91 -19.35
N ASP A 242 10.21 7.35 -18.47
CA ASP A 242 10.78 6.52 -17.40
C ASP A 242 9.71 6.04 -16.43
N ALA A 243 8.83 6.93 -15.97
CA ALA A 243 7.72 6.57 -15.08
C ALA A 243 6.83 5.50 -15.73
N ARG A 244 6.48 5.65 -17.02
CA ARG A 244 5.70 4.64 -17.75
C ARG A 244 6.46 3.33 -17.90
N LYS A 245 7.76 3.39 -18.23
CA LYS A 245 8.63 2.21 -18.39
C LYS A 245 8.75 1.43 -17.07
N PHE A 246 9.06 2.11 -15.98
CA PHE A 246 9.34 1.48 -14.69
C PHE A 246 8.07 0.95 -14.01
N THR A 247 6.92 1.57 -14.28
CA THR A 247 5.62 1.16 -13.74
C THR A 247 4.99 0.00 -14.51
N ASN A 248 5.41 -0.23 -15.77
CA ASN A 248 4.88 -1.33 -16.57
C ASN A 248 5.19 -2.69 -15.90
N PRO A 249 4.19 -3.56 -15.67
CA PRO A 249 4.40 -4.88 -15.06
C PRO A 249 5.37 -5.77 -15.87
N GLN A 250 5.51 -5.59 -17.19
CA GLN A 250 6.53 -6.29 -17.98
C GLN A 250 7.95 -6.03 -17.47
N ARG A 251 8.20 -4.88 -16.84
CA ARG A 251 9.52 -4.56 -16.24
C ARG A 251 9.90 -5.52 -15.10
N TRP A 252 8.92 -6.23 -14.54
CA TRP A 252 9.10 -7.24 -13.50
C TRP A 252 9.38 -8.65 -14.01
N GLU A 253 9.34 -8.92 -15.33
CA GLU A 253 9.52 -10.26 -15.88
C GLU A 253 10.84 -10.90 -15.43
N ASN A 254 11.96 -10.20 -15.65
CA ASN A 254 13.28 -10.65 -15.21
C ASN A 254 13.40 -10.79 -13.69
N VAL A 255 12.68 -9.94 -12.93
CA VAL A 255 12.66 -10.02 -11.46
C VAL A 255 12.00 -11.32 -11.03
N LEU A 256 10.82 -11.64 -11.57
CA LEU A 256 10.06 -12.82 -11.19
C LEU A 256 10.71 -14.12 -11.70
N GLU A 257 11.43 -14.07 -12.82
CA GLU A 257 12.22 -15.20 -13.29
C GLU A 257 13.44 -15.47 -12.42
N ALA A 258 14.17 -14.43 -12.01
CA ALA A 258 15.32 -14.56 -11.12
C ALA A 258 14.92 -14.89 -9.66
N TYR A 259 13.76 -14.39 -9.22
CA TYR A 259 13.27 -14.51 -7.84
C TYR A 259 11.82 -15.03 -7.81
N PRO A 260 11.54 -16.27 -8.23
CA PRO A 260 10.17 -16.81 -8.33
C PRO A 260 9.46 -16.97 -6.98
N LYS A 261 10.23 -16.89 -5.87
CA LYS A 261 9.72 -16.89 -4.49
C LYS A 261 9.46 -15.49 -3.94
N LEU A 262 9.75 -14.44 -4.69
CA LEU A 262 9.52 -13.07 -4.25
C LEU A 262 8.02 -12.82 -4.13
N LYS A 263 7.60 -12.34 -2.96
CA LYS A 263 6.21 -11.98 -2.70
C LYS A 263 5.96 -10.55 -3.14
N VAL A 264 5.16 -10.38 -4.19
CA VAL A 264 4.88 -9.06 -4.77
C VAL A 264 3.39 -8.83 -4.98
N ASN A 265 2.92 -7.65 -4.61
CA ASN A 265 1.60 -7.13 -4.94
C ASN A 265 1.75 -6.01 -5.99
N PHE A 266 1.09 -6.18 -7.13
CA PHE A 266 0.92 -5.13 -8.14
C PHE A 266 -0.30 -4.27 -7.78
N ALA A 267 -0.05 -3.05 -7.30
CA ALA A 267 -1.12 -2.17 -6.83
C ALA A 267 -1.97 -1.61 -7.97
N HIS A 268 -3.27 -1.43 -7.71
CA HIS A 268 -4.24 -0.87 -8.64
C HIS A 268 -4.44 -1.70 -9.92
N ASP A 269 -4.21 -3.01 -9.85
CA ASP A 269 -4.42 -4.01 -10.90
C ASP A 269 -3.77 -3.82 -12.27
N GLY A 270 -2.97 -2.77 -12.49
CA GLY A 270 -2.49 -2.42 -13.83
C GLY A 270 -3.34 -1.38 -14.57
N ILE A 271 -4.22 -0.62 -13.91
CA ILE A 271 -5.01 0.43 -14.58
C ILE A 271 -4.09 1.42 -15.29
N HIS A 272 -4.28 1.51 -16.61
CA HIS A 272 -3.56 2.40 -17.52
C HIS A 272 -4.50 2.84 -18.66
N ASP A 273 -4.23 3.99 -19.29
CA ASP A 273 -5.01 4.58 -20.40
C ASP A 273 -6.48 4.97 -20.10
N GLY A 274 -6.70 5.82 -19.07
CA GLY A 274 -7.99 6.47 -18.82
C GLY A 274 -9.05 5.52 -18.25
N ASP A 275 -8.70 4.83 -17.17
CA ASP A 275 -9.58 3.97 -16.37
C ASP A 275 -10.19 2.77 -17.12
N LYS A 276 -9.53 2.31 -18.19
CA LYS A 276 -9.96 1.12 -18.89
C LYS A 276 -9.45 -0.12 -18.19
N VAL A 277 -10.37 -0.84 -17.57
CA VAL A 277 -10.23 -2.28 -17.35
C VAL A 277 -10.14 -2.96 -18.72
N GLU A 278 -9.27 -3.96 -18.89
CA GLU A 278 -8.94 -4.67 -20.15
C GLU A 278 -7.62 -4.21 -20.83
N THR A 279 -6.63 -3.70 -20.08
CA THR A 279 -5.32 -3.34 -20.64
C THR A 279 -4.37 -4.53 -20.83
N GLU A 280 -3.27 -4.30 -21.56
CA GLU A 280 -2.13 -5.22 -21.61
C GLU A 280 -1.49 -5.44 -20.22
N TRP A 281 -1.51 -4.42 -19.36
CA TRP A 281 -0.96 -4.51 -18.00
C TRP A 281 -1.79 -5.45 -17.13
N ASN A 282 -3.13 -5.36 -17.19
CA ASN A 282 -4.01 -6.31 -16.50
C ASN A 282 -3.72 -7.75 -16.95
N ARG A 283 -3.60 -7.98 -18.27
CA ARG A 283 -3.30 -9.32 -18.82
C ARG A 283 -1.94 -9.83 -18.37
N THR A 284 -0.93 -8.96 -18.33
CA THR A 284 0.42 -9.30 -17.86
C THR A 284 0.40 -9.73 -16.40
N ILE A 285 -0.27 -8.97 -15.53
CA ILE A 285 -0.38 -9.29 -14.09
C ILE A 285 -1.10 -10.61 -13.88
N LEU A 286 -2.23 -10.85 -14.57
CA LEU A 286 -2.93 -12.13 -14.50
C LEU A 286 -2.03 -13.28 -14.98
N GLY A 287 -1.24 -13.07 -16.04
CA GLY A 287 -0.24 -14.03 -16.50
C GLY A 287 0.79 -14.39 -15.42
N TYR A 288 1.30 -13.39 -14.68
CA TYR A 288 2.21 -13.61 -13.57
C TYR A 288 1.55 -14.33 -12.39
N VAL A 289 0.31 -13.98 -12.04
CA VAL A 289 -0.47 -14.69 -11.02
C VAL A 289 -0.61 -16.17 -11.38
N ILE A 290 -0.82 -16.49 -12.66
CA ILE A 290 -0.86 -17.89 -13.10
C ILE A 290 0.53 -18.54 -13.00
N LYS A 291 1.58 -17.89 -13.52
CA LYS A 291 2.94 -18.44 -13.61
C LYS A 291 3.64 -18.62 -12.25
N TYR A 292 3.39 -17.73 -11.29
CA TYR A 292 4.10 -17.67 -10.01
C TYR A 292 3.14 -17.75 -8.83
N ASP A 293 3.52 -18.41 -7.73
CA ASP A 293 2.63 -18.62 -6.59
C ASP A 293 2.59 -17.44 -5.61
N ASN A 294 3.58 -16.55 -5.68
CA ASN A 294 3.77 -15.45 -4.72
C ASN A 294 3.44 -14.07 -5.33
N VAL A 295 2.76 -14.04 -6.47
CA VAL A 295 2.29 -12.80 -7.11
C VAL A 295 0.84 -12.54 -6.74
N PHE A 296 0.60 -11.34 -6.20
CA PHE A 296 -0.68 -10.78 -5.81
C PHE A 296 -0.96 -9.51 -6.60
N PHE A 297 -2.21 -9.07 -6.57
CA PHE A 297 -2.61 -7.75 -7.07
C PHE A 297 -3.78 -7.24 -6.23
N ASP A 298 -3.86 -5.92 -6.04
CA ASP A 298 -5.00 -5.28 -5.40
C ASP A 298 -5.87 -4.52 -6.40
N ILE A 299 -7.15 -4.40 -6.06
CA ILE A 299 -8.15 -3.67 -6.83
C ILE A 299 -8.49 -2.31 -6.18
N ALA A 300 -7.49 -1.70 -5.52
CA ALA A 300 -7.64 -0.43 -4.81
C ALA A 300 -7.64 0.79 -5.73
N ASP A 301 -8.28 1.87 -5.30
CA ASP A 301 -8.37 3.19 -6.00
C ASP A 301 -9.09 3.17 -7.36
N ASN A 302 -9.83 2.10 -7.68
CA ASN A 302 -10.39 1.92 -9.02
C ASN A 302 -11.83 2.46 -9.17
N VAL A 303 -12.10 3.65 -8.61
CA VAL A 303 -13.48 4.18 -8.38
C VAL A 303 -13.98 5.25 -9.33
N TYR A 304 -13.20 5.64 -10.33
CA TYR A 304 -13.66 6.65 -11.30
C TYR A 304 -14.88 6.18 -12.11
N GLU A 305 -15.32 4.93 -11.94
CA GLU A 305 -16.53 4.38 -12.54
C GLU A 305 -17.34 3.49 -11.58
N ARG A 306 -18.64 3.78 -11.40
CA ARG A 306 -19.57 3.03 -10.53
C ARG A 306 -19.67 1.52 -10.82
N ASN A 307 -19.31 1.08 -12.03
CA ASN A 307 -19.40 -0.30 -12.49
C ASN A 307 -18.03 -1.00 -12.63
N TYR A 308 -16.96 -0.42 -12.09
CA TYR A 308 -15.59 -0.95 -12.24
C TYR A 308 -15.50 -2.44 -11.90
N PHE A 309 -15.96 -2.86 -10.71
CA PHE A 309 -15.88 -4.27 -10.30
C PHE A 309 -16.56 -5.18 -11.31
N LYS A 310 -17.78 -4.85 -11.73
CA LYS A 310 -18.51 -5.62 -12.75
C LYS A 310 -17.75 -5.75 -14.07
N ARG A 311 -17.15 -4.66 -14.56
CA ARG A 311 -16.31 -4.70 -15.76
C ARG A 311 -15.08 -5.57 -15.57
N PHE A 312 -14.41 -5.47 -14.42
CA PHE A 312 -13.22 -6.24 -14.09
C PHE A 312 -13.48 -7.74 -14.01
N PHE A 313 -14.54 -8.18 -13.36
CA PHE A 313 -14.89 -9.60 -13.36
C PHE A 313 -15.30 -10.10 -14.74
N ASN A 314 -16.08 -9.33 -15.50
CA ASN A 314 -16.41 -9.68 -16.87
C ASN A 314 -15.15 -9.79 -17.74
N PHE A 315 -14.17 -8.90 -17.56
CA PHE A 315 -12.88 -9.00 -18.24
C PHE A 315 -12.18 -10.32 -17.92
N ILE A 316 -12.06 -10.68 -16.63
CA ILE A 316 -11.42 -11.95 -16.22
C ILE A 316 -12.16 -13.16 -16.82
N LEU A 317 -13.49 -13.16 -16.79
CA LEU A 317 -14.32 -14.25 -17.31
C LEU A 317 -14.27 -14.39 -18.84
N LYS A 318 -14.03 -13.30 -19.57
CA LYS A 318 -13.79 -13.34 -21.02
C LYS A 318 -12.41 -13.93 -21.36
N GLN A 319 -11.51 -14.09 -20.38
CA GLN A 319 -10.24 -14.78 -20.61
C GLN A 319 -10.48 -16.29 -20.59
N ASN A 320 -9.77 -17.03 -21.44
CA ASN A 320 -9.85 -18.49 -21.54
C ASN A 320 -9.12 -19.19 -20.37
N PHE A 321 -9.37 -18.77 -19.12
CA PHE A 321 -8.80 -19.41 -17.94
C PHE A 321 -9.57 -20.67 -17.54
N THR A 322 -8.84 -21.70 -17.14
CA THR A 322 -9.41 -22.89 -16.49
C THR A 322 -9.96 -22.56 -15.11
N SER A 323 -10.84 -23.40 -14.56
CA SER A 323 -11.37 -23.24 -13.20
C SER A 323 -10.25 -23.19 -12.13
N VAL A 324 -9.15 -23.94 -12.33
CA VAL A 324 -7.98 -23.92 -11.44
C VAL A 324 -7.29 -22.55 -11.47
N GLN A 325 -7.11 -21.98 -12.66
CA GLN A 325 -6.51 -20.66 -12.84
C GLN A 325 -7.40 -19.56 -12.25
N LEU A 326 -8.71 -19.61 -12.47
CA LEU A 326 -9.67 -18.69 -11.85
C LEU A 326 -9.63 -18.76 -10.32
N GLY A 327 -9.55 -19.97 -9.75
CA GLY A 327 -9.38 -20.14 -8.30
C GLY A 327 -8.06 -19.56 -7.79
N LYS A 328 -6.96 -19.67 -8.55
CA LYS A 328 -5.68 -19.05 -8.21
C LYS A 328 -5.78 -17.52 -8.25
N ILE A 329 -6.38 -16.95 -9.29
CA ILE A 329 -6.62 -15.51 -9.41
C ILE A 329 -7.42 -15.00 -8.20
N SER A 330 -8.50 -15.70 -7.81
CA SER A 330 -9.29 -15.30 -6.64
C SER A 330 -8.51 -15.33 -5.33
N ARG A 331 -7.54 -16.25 -5.15
CA ARG A 331 -6.68 -16.33 -3.94
C ARG A 331 -5.51 -15.35 -3.94
N ARG A 332 -5.29 -14.64 -5.05
CA ARG A 332 -4.20 -13.66 -5.21
C ARG A 332 -4.69 -12.23 -5.41
N MET A 333 -6.00 -12.04 -5.41
CA MET A 333 -6.66 -10.74 -5.46
C MET A 333 -6.84 -10.18 -4.04
N LEU A 334 -6.47 -8.92 -3.84
CA LEU A 334 -6.58 -8.21 -2.57
C LEU A 334 -7.60 -7.07 -2.68
N PHE A 335 -8.48 -6.94 -1.69
CA PHE A 335 -9.27 -5.73 -1.55
C PHE A 335 -8.45 -4.65 -0.84
N GLY A 336 -8.51 -3.42 -1.35
CA GLY A 336 -7.93 -2.24 -0.71
C GLY A 336 -8.69 -1.00 -1.17
N THR A 337 -8.57 0.10 -0.44
CA THR A 337 -9.28 1.34 -0.79
C THR A 337 -8.39 2.42 -1.36
N ASP A 338 -7.08 2.37 -1.08
CA ASP A 338 -6.20 3.54 -1.16
C ASP A 338 -6.76 4.75 -0.40
N PHE A 339 -6.94 4.56 0.91
CA PHE A 339 -7.85 5.31 1.78
C PHE A 339 -7.87 6.83 1.54
N MET A 340 -6.73 7.51 1.50
CA MET A 340 -6.73 8.98 1.31
C MET A 340 -6.97 9.41 -0.14
N MET A 341 -6.56 8.58 -1.11
CA MET A 341 -6.68 8.88 -2.54
C MET A 341 -8.09 8.63 -3.05
N LEU A 342 -8.76 7.62 -2.49
CA LEU A 342 -10.11 7.21 -2.89
C LEU A 342 -11.09 8.39 -2.97
N LEU A 343 -11.06 9.31 -1.99
CA LEU A 343 -12.01 10.43 -1.90
C LEU A 343 -11.76 11.52 -2.95
N LEU A 344 -10.71 11.41 -3.78
CA LEU A 344 -10.54 12.26 -4.96
C LEU A 344 -11.46 11.82 -6.11
N GLY A 345 -11.90 10.55 -6.12
CA GLY A 345 -12.74 9.98 -7.19
C GLY A 345 -14.06 9.38 -6.72
N SER A 346 -14.17 8.95 -5.45
CA SER A 346 -15.38 8.39 -4.86
C SER A 346 -16.18 9.43 -4.08
N GLU A 347 -17.51 9.29 -4.08
CA GLU A 347 -18.42 10.09 -3.25
C GLU A 347 -18.16 9.86 -1.75
N SER A 348 -17.86 8.62 -1.35
CA SER A 348 -17.48 8.29 0.02
C SER A 348 -16.79 6.92 0.11
N TYR A 349 -16.23 6.60 1.29
CA TYR A 349 -15.78 5.24 1.60
C TYR A 349 -16.93 4.22 1.57
N TYR A 350 -18.13 4.65 1.98
CA TYR A 350 -19.32 3.81 1.98
C TYR A 350 -19.69 3.41 0.56
N ASP A 351 -19.73 4.36 -0.37
CA ASP A 351 -20.12 4.07 -1.76
C ASP A 351 -19.14 3.11 -2.44
N TYR A 352 -17.85 3.24 -2.15
CA TYR A 352 -16.85 2.29 -2.64
C TYR A 352 -17.05 0.89 -2.08
N LEU A 353 -17.21 0.78 -0.76
CA LEU A 353 -17.45 -0.49 -0.09
C LEU A 353 -18.77 -1.13 -0.54
N ALA A 354 -19.83 -0.34 -0.71
CA ALA A 354 -21.12 -0.79 -1.21
C ALA A 354 -20.99 -1.32 -2.65
N SER A 355 -20.29 -0.60 -3.53
CA SER A 355 -20.02 -1.05 -4.90
C SER A 355 -19.35 -2.43 -4.94
N PHE A 356 -18.35 -2.67 -4.09
CA PHE A 356 -17.72 -3.99 -3.96
C PHE A 356 -18.64 -5.04 -3.32
N SER A 357 -19.28 -4.67 -2.21
CA SER A 357 -20.09 -5.55 -1.37
C SER A 357 -21.32 -6.06 -2.11
N GLU A 358 -22.03 -5.18 -2.80
CA GLU A 358 -23.35 -5.43 -3.39
C GLU A 358 -23.27 -5.92 -4.84
N THR A 359 -22.14 -5.77 -5.52
CA THR A 359 -22.05 -6.18 -6.92
C THR A 359 -22.23 -7.69 -7.10
N ASP A 360 -23.13 -8.04 -8.03
CA ASP A 360 -23.49 -9.38 -8.47
C ASP A 360 -22.41 -10.05 -9.33
N ALA A 361 -21.43 -9.28 -9.79
CA ALA A 361 -20.34 -9.74 -10.65
C ALA A 361 -19.52 -10.88 -10.03
N PHE A 362 -19.54 -10.96 -8.71
CA PHE A 362 -18.90 -11.96 -7.89
C PHE A 362 -19.75 -13.20 -7.58
N ASN A 363 -21.03 -13.24 -7.98
CA ASN A 363 -21.91 -14.38 -7.70
C ASN A 363 -21.53 -15.66 -8.47
N ASN A 364 -20.42 -15.62 -9.21
CA ASN A 364 -19.82 -16.78 -9.86
C ASN A 364 -19.05 -17.63 -8.84
N ALA A 365 -19.14 -18.95 -8.97
CA ALA A 365 -18.59 -19.91 -8.00
C ALA A 365 -17.07 -19.85 -7.73
N PHE A 366 -16.30 -19.06 -8.47
CA PHE A 366 -14.84 -18.99 -8.32
C PHE A 366 -14.36 -17.86 -7.39
N VAL A 367 -15.19 -16.85 -7.09
CA VAL A 367 -14.75 -15.72 -6.26
C VAL A 367 -15.24 -15.83 -4.83
N ASP A 368 -14.29 -15.72 -3.89
CA ASP A 368 -14.55 -15.63 -2.46
C ASP A 368 -14.28 -14.20 -1.96
N LYS A 369 -15.34 -13.38 -1.82
CA LYS A 369 -15.24 -11.99 -1.32
C LYS A 369 -14.65 -11.95 0.10
N TYR A 370 -14.94 -12.93 0.95
CA TYR A 370 -14.37 -13.00 2.29
C TYR A 370 -12.86 -13.23 2.23
N ALA A 371 -12.41 -14.15 1.37
CA ALA A 371 -10.97 -14.37 1.17
C ALA A 371 -10.26 -13.11 0.64
N ILE A 372 -10.86 -12.41 -0.32
CA ILE A 372 -10.29 -11.17 -0.89
C ILE A 372 -10.15 -10.06 0.18
N CYS A 373 -11.13 -9.93 1.07
CA CYS A 373 -11.09 -8.93 2.15
C CYS A 373 -10.23 -9.34 3.35
N ASN A 374 -9.92 -10.63 3.52
CA ASN A 374 -9.29 -11.14 4.73
C ASN A 374 -8.13 -12.10 4.46
N LYS A 375 -8.44 -13.34 4.04
CA LYS A 375 -7.44 -14.42 3.95
C LYS A 375 -6.27 -14.07 3.03
N ASN A 376 -6.55 -13.51 1.86
CA ASN A 376 -5.53 -13.17 0.88
C ASN A 376 -4.64 -12.04 1.38
N SER A 377 -5.22 -11.01 2.00
CA SER A 377 -4.47 -9.91 2.60
C SER A 377 -3.63 -10.38 3.78
N PHE A 378 -4.15 -11.32 4.59
CA PHE A 378 -3.39 -11.95 5.67
C PHE A 378 -2.20 -12.78 5.12
N GLU A 379 -2.42 -13.59 4.09
CA GLU A 379 -1.37 -14.37 3.41
C GLU A 379 -0.30 -13.45 2.79
N PHE A 380 -0.71 -12.32 2.21
CA PHE A 380 0.21 -11.37 1.60
C PHE A 380 1.03 -10.61 2.65
N ILE A 381 0.37 -10.01 3.64
CA ILE A 381 1.02 -9.13 4.63
C ILE A 381 1.82 -9.94 5.64
N PHE A 382 1.26 -11.05 6.12
CA PHE A 382 1.83 -11.81 7.24
C PHE A 382 2.35 -13.19 6.85
N GLY A 383 1.68 -13.87 5.90
CA GLY A 383 1.99 -15.26 5.54
C GLY A 383 3.42 -15.48 5.05
N GLY A 384 3.88 -16.74 5.06
CA GLY A 384 5.17 -17.16 4.50
C GLY A 384 5.14 -18.42 3.68
#